data_AF-A0AAD6DT37-F1
#
_entry.id   AF-A0AAD6DT37-F1
#
_cell.length_a   1.000
_cell.length_b   1.000
_cell.length_c   1.000
_cell.angle_alpha   90.00
_cell.angle_beta   90.00
_cell.angle_gamma   90.00
#
_symmetry.space_group_name_H-M   'P 1'
#
loop_
_entity.id
_entity.type
_entity.pdbx_description
1 polymer ?
#
loop_
_entity_poly.entity_id
_entity_poly.type
_entity_poly.pdbx_seq_one_letter_code
_entity_poly.pdbx_strand_id
1 'polypeptide(L)'
;MVLLAKAIQGPTQKHPEYLDNILATLWLMIIYEQRYGDGCGLGLIAHLKGAAMFLQHRLSNLRDLLDRSFSEADEHWHISPFAGRMIVWIAFLDASAESHQLGGDFNRALGAAMTGLAENGILSRLRGFTAIHRYSVTLPLSIWGPEYPQTQFLEDLESREIFYCYGECGQMRHVLAQLADVYENDPLQMDPVPVARGLHDIGQRYSEILGAARRLDLAVAGDRKRFVINIRFVVPFYHAVLLWYFRITAVAKPFRFEDKQCRALDEIFTIAYQAYRDEGETAMARIAWPLFMAAIETDDLAHQDWVSRRFSHLRHQGENYRRAEKALLFIISNQQIRKARVGLVSEFQSGKLERFMI
;
A
#
# COMPACT_ATOMS: atom_id res chain seq x y z
N MET A 1 -9.28 -15.46 24.24
CA MET A 1 -9.28 -14.05 24.66
C MET A 1 -8.47 -13.73 25.92
N VAL A 2 -8.09 -14.70 26.78
CA VAL A 2 -7.32 -14.45 28.02
C VAL A 2 -5.82 -14.22 27.77
N LEU A 3 -5.27 -14.73 26.66
CA LEU A 3 -3.86 -14.58 26.31
C LEU A 3 -3.49 -13.14 25.91
N LEU A 4 -4.37 -12.41 25.21
CA LEU A 4 -4.12 -11.03 24.74
C LEU A 4 -4.25 -9.98 25.86
N ALA A 5 -5.04 -10.26 26.90
CA ALA A 5 -5.24 -9.33 28.02
C ALA A 5 -4.06 -9.36 29.02
N LYS A 6 -3.56 -10.55 29.38
CA LYS A 6 -2.36 -10.70 30.24
C LYS A 6 -1.12 -10.10 29.59
N ALA A 7 -1.08 -10.22 28.28
CA ALA A 7 -0.15 -9.64 27.36
C ALA A 7 0.02 -8.10 27.50
N ILE A 8 -1.08 -7.39 27.77
CA ILE A 8 -1.09 -5.92 27.86
C ILE A 8 -0.80 -5.43 29.29
N GLN A 9 -0.90 -6.32 30.30
CA GLN A 9 -0.88 -5.94 31.72
C GLN A 9 0.41 -6.28 32.49
N GLY A 10 1.36 -7.00 31.89
CA GLY A 10 2.67 -7.26 32.53
C GLY A 10 3.64 -6.08 32.36
N PRO A 11 4.67 -5.93 33.22
CA PRO A 11 5.74 -4.95 33.03
C PRO A 11 6.57 -5.33 31.79
N THR A 12 6.04 -4.93 30.64
CA THR A 12 6.45 -5.31 29.27
C THR A 12 7.63 -4.48 28.75
N GLN A 13 8.33 -3.79 29.66
CA GLN A 13 9.47 -2.93 29.33
C GLN A 13 10.75 -3.70 29.00
N LYS A 14 10.85 -5.01 29.27
CA LYS A 14 12.14 -5.73 29.24
C LYS A 14 12.36 -6.79 28.14
N HIS A 15 11.39 -7.08 27.26
CA HIS A 15 11.53 -8.16 26.26
C HIS A 15 11.09 -7.75 24.84
N PRO A 16 12.03 -7.48 23.91
CA PRO A 16 11.70 -7.18 22.50
C PRO A 16 10.98 -8.33 21.78
N GLU A 17 11.26 -9.58 22.13
CA GLU A 17 10.60 -10.78 21.57
C GLU A 17 9.07 -10.74 21.70
N TYR A 18 8.59 -10.02 22.71
CA TYR A 18 7.18 -9.84 22.97
C TYR A 18 6.50 -8.91 21.97
N LEU A 19 7.23 -7.91 21.45
CA LEU A 19 6.77 -7.02 20.39
C LEU A 19 6.64 -7.78 19.07
N ASP A 20 7.66 -8.57 18.75
CA ASP A 20 7.74 -9.37 17.52
C ASP A 20 6.58 -10.35 17.42
N ASN A 21 6.32 -11.09 18.50
CA ASN A 21 5.22 -12.06 18.54
C ASN A 21 3.84 -11.41 18.39
N ILE A 22 3.62 -10.26 19.01
CA ILE A 22 2.33 -9.54 18.87
C ILE A 22 2.14 -9.05 17.43
N LEU A 23 3.14 -8.38 16.87
CA LEU A 23 3.04 -7.82 15.52
C LEU A 23 2.90 -8.93 14.47
N ALA A 24 3.63 -10.04 14.61
CA ALA A 24 3.46 -11.22 13.76
C ALA A 24 2.05 -11.80 13.87
N THR A 25 1.53 -11.95 15.09
CA THR A 25 0.17 -12.46 15.32
C THR A 25 -0.87 -11.54 14.68
N LEU A 26 -0.77 -10.23 14.91
CA LEU A 26 -1.68 -9.26 14.30
C LEU A 26 -1.62 -9.28 12.78
N TRP A 27 -0.42 -9.32 12.21
CA TRP A 27 -0.23 -9.43 10.77
C TRP A 27 -0.88 -10.71 10.21
N LEU A 28 -0.66 -11.86 10.85
CA LEU A 28 -1.29 -13.13 10.46
C LEU A 28 -2.82 -13.06 10.54
N MET A 29 -3.38 -12.46 11.59
CA MET A 29 -4.82 -12.31 11.75
C MET A 29 -5.41 -11.37 10.68
N ILE A 30 -4.71 -10.28 10.33
CA ILE A 30 -5.13 -9.37 9.25
C ILE A 30 -5.13 -10.10 7.90
N ILE A 31 -4.09 -10.87 7.59
CA ILE A 31 -4.01 -11.68 6.36
C ILE A 31 -5.10 -12.77 6.35
N TYR A 32 -5.36 -13.39 7.50
CA TYR A 32 -6.43 -14.37 7.64
C TYR A 32 -7.79 -13.74 7.32
N GLU A 33 -8.12 -12.59 7.92
CA GLU A 33 -9.36 -11.87 7.65
C GLU A 33 -9.45 -11.38 6.20
N GLN A 34 -8.33 -10.96 5.59
CA GLN A 34 -8.30 -10.62 4.17
C GLN A 34 -8.71 -11.80 3.29
N ARG A 35 -8.34 -13.02 3.66
CA ARG A 35 -8.58 -14.19 2.80
C ARG A 35 -9.87 -14.91 3.12
N TYR A 36 -10.21 -15.01 4.40
CA TYR A 36 -11.25 -15.89 4.94
C TYR A 36 -12.24 -15.17 5.86
N GLY A 37 -12.14 -13.86 5.99
CA GLY A 37 -12.90 -13.09 6.97
C GLY A 37 -14.41 -13.11 6.78
N ASP A 38 -15.08 -12.56 7.78
CA ASP A 38 -16.52 -12.61 8.08
C ASP A 38 -17.51 -12.03 7.04
N GLY A 39 -17.08 -11.67 5.83
CA GLY A 39 -17.99 -11.07 4.85
C GLY A 39 -18.19 -9.54 4.99
N CYS A 40 -17.95 -8.97 6.16
CA CYS A 40 -18.31 -7.56 6.47
C CYS A 40 -17.11 -6.70 6.94
N GLY A 41 -15.96 -7.32 7.18
CA GLY A 41 -14.71 -6.64 7.54
C GLY A 41 -14.62 -6.23 9.01
N LEU A 42 -15.52 -6.72 9.89
CA LEU A 42 -15.51 -6.35 11.30
C LEU A 42 -14.27 -6.93 12.01
N GLY A 43 -13.94 -8.21 11.75
CA GLY A 43 -12.71 -8.84 12.22
C GLY A 43 -11.46 -8.07 11.78
N LEU A 44 -11.38 -7.74 10.49
CA LEU A 44 -10.28 -6.95 9.91
C LEU A 44 -10.12 -5.59 10.61
N ILE A 45 -11.22 -4.83 10.75
CA ILE A 45 -11.21 -3.52 11.43
C ILE A 45 -10.74 -3.68 12.88
N ALA A 46 -11.21 -4.70 13.59
CA ALA A 46 -10.82 -4.94 14.98
C ALA A 46 -9.32 -5.21 15.12
N HIS A 47 -8.73 -6.01 14.23
CA HIS A 47 -7.29 -6.28 14.23
C HIS A 47 -6.46 -5.05 13.87
N LEU A 48 -6.88 -4.26 12.87
CA LEU A 48 -6.20 -3.02 12.50
C LEU A 48 -6.24 -1.97 13.63
N LYS A 49 -7.40 -1.81 14.29
CA LYS A 49 -7.55 -0.96 15.47
C LYS A 49 -6.70 -1.44 16.64
N GLY A 50 -6.71 -2.75 16.91
CA GLY A 50 -5.86 -3.34 17.95
C GLY A 50 -4.38 -3.09 17.68
N ALA A 51 -3.94 -3.25 16.43
CA ALA A 51 -2.59 -2.92 16.00
C ALA A 51 -2.27 -1.44 16.20
N ALA A 52 -3.19 -0.54 15.85
CA ALA A 52 -3.02 0.90 16.02
C ALA A 52 -2.88 1.31 17.48
N MET A 53 -3.76 0.82 18.37
CA MET A 53 -3.70 1.08 19.81
C MET A 53 -2.41 0.57 20.42
N PHE A 54 -2.01 -0.65 20.06
CA PHE A 54 -0.76 -1.23 20.52
C PHE A 54 0.43 -0.41 20.04
N LEU A 55 0.42 0.01 18.77
CA LEU A 55 1.44 0.87 18.18
C LEU A 55 1.53 2.21 18.92
N GLN A 56 0.41 2.88 19.22
CA GLN A 56 0.39 4.14 19.97
C GLN A 56 0.99 4.01 21.36
N HIS A 57 0.66 2.93 22.08
CA HIS A 57 1.21 2.69 23.42
C HIS A 57 2.72 2.42 23.39
N ARG A 58 3.20 1.81 22.30
CA ARG A 58 4.58 1.35 22.16
C ARG A 58 5.47 2.45 21.55
N LEU A 59 5.03 3.13 20.50
CA LEU A 59 5.78 4.14 19.74
C LEU A 59 5.82 5.54 20.39
N SER A 60 5.47 5.74 21.67
CA SER A 60 5.49 7.10 22.27
C SER A 60 6.86 7.80 22.12
N ASN A 61 7.94 7.02 21.99
CA ASN A 61 9.32 7.48 21.83
C ASN A 61 9.91 7.18 20.43
N LEU A 62 9.10 6.75 19.44
CA LEU A 62 9.58 6.44 18.08
C LEU A 62 10.25 7.67 17.43
N ARG A 63 9.71 8.85 17.72
CA ARG A 63 10.26 10.10 17.22
C ARG A 63 11.74 10.26 17.58
N ASP A 64 12.10 10.05 18.84
CA ASP A 64 13.47 10.19 19.32
C ASP A 64 14.43 9.22 18.60
N LEU A 65 13.96 8.03 18.22
CA LEU A 65 14.73 7.06 17.42
C LEU A 65 14.89 7.47 15.96
N LEU A 66 13.81 7.99 15.36
CA LEU A 66 13.83 8.46 13.98
C LEU A 66 14.72 9.70 13.83
N ASP A 67 14.74 10.57 14.84
CA ASP A 67 15.63 11.74 14.90
C ASP A 67 17.10 11.32 15.05
N ARG A 68 17.40 10.27 15.83
CA ARG A 68 18.77 9.70 15.99
C ARG A 68 19.22 8.78 14.85
N SER A 69 18.44 8.69 13.77
CA SER A 69 18.80 7.95 12.55
C SER A 69 19.23 6.48 12.76
N PHE A 70 18.65 5.77 13.75
CA PHE A 70 19.04 4.40 14.12
C PHE A 70 20.57 4.19 14.31
N SER A 71 21.32 5.26 14.64
CA SER A 71 22.79 5.25 14.57
C SER A 71 23.49 4.88 15.88
N GLU A 72 22.76 4.76 17.00
CA GLU A 72 23.34 4.41 18.30
C GLU A 72 22.54 3.29 18.99
N ALA A 73 23.28 2.32 19.55
CA ALA A 73 22.77 1.09 20.14
C ALA A 73 22.30 1.23 21.61
N ASP A 74 22.33 2.44 22.19
CA ASP A 74 22.03 2.61 23.61
C ASP A 74 20.55 2.87 23.89
N GLU A 75 19.97 1.86 24.56
CA GLU A 75 18.88 1.84 25.53
C GLU A 75 17.91 3.03 25.46
N HIS A 76 16.68 2.88 24.95
CA HIS A 76 15.55 2.40 25.77
C HIS A 76 14.36 1.95 24.91
N TRP A 77 14.59 1.55 23.64
CA TRP A 77 13.54 0.91 22.84
C TRP A 77 14.11 0.01 21.75
N HIS A 78 13.91 -1.30 21.88
CA HIS A 78 14.40 -2.31 20.94
C HIS A 78 13.28 -2.73 19.98
N ILE A 79 12.92 -1.89 19.00
CA ILE A 79 12.22 -2.40 17.81
C ILE A 79 13.24 -3.28 17.09
N SER A 80 12.99 -4.58 16.98
CA SER A 80 13.84 -5.46 16.19
C SER A 80 13.64 -5.19 14.69
N PRO A 81 14.58 -5.58 13.80
CA PRO A 81 14.36 -5.49 12.36
C PRO A 81 13.10 -6.25 11.91
N PHE A 82 12.72 -7.30 12.64
CA PHE A 82 11.50 -8.07 12.40
C PHE A 82 10.24 -7.28 12.74
N ALA A 83 10.17 -6.65 13.92
CA ALA A 83 9.08 -5.73 14.26
C ALA A 83 8.96 -4.58 13.24
N GLY A 84 10.09 -4.01 12.81
CA GLY A 84 10.12 -3.01 11.74
C GLY A 84 9.47 -3.53 10.45
N ARG A 85 9.78 -4.78 10.06
CA ARG A 85 9.19 -5.42 8.89
C ARG A 85 7.68 -5.62 9.04
N MET A 86 7.22 -6.04 10.22
CA MET A 86 5.78 -6.20 10.49
C MET A 86 5.04 -4.86 10.47
N ILE A 87 5.63 -3.79 11.02
CA ILE A 87 5.07 -2.43 10.95
C ILE A 87 4.86 -2.00 9.50
N VAL A 88 5.87 -2.21 8.63
CA VAL A 88 5.78 -1.91 7.19
C VAL A 88 4.62 -2.67 6.56
N TRP A 89 4.51 -3.98 6.77
CA TRP A 89 3.45 -4.79 6.15
C TRP A 89 2.05 -4.47 6.69
N ILE A 90 1.90 -4.25 8.00
CA ILE A 90 0.60 -3.87 8.58
C ILE A 90 0.18 -2.50 8.04
N ALA A 91 1.10 -1.53 7.91
CA ALA A 91 0.81 -0.23 7.33
C ALA A 91 0.32 -0.35 5.88
N PHE A 92 0.88 -1.26 5.07
CA PHE A 92 0.38 -1.52 3.72
C PHE A 92 -1.06 -2.06 3.71
N LEU A 93 -1.34 -3.03 4.57
CA LEU A 93 -2.66 -3.64 4.66
C LEU A 93 -3.70 -2.61 5.15
N ASP A 94 -3.35 -1.83 6.16
CA ASP A 94 -4.19 -0.76 6.69
C ASP A 94 -4.51 0.32 5.64
N ALA A 95 -3.52 0.77 4.86
CA ALA A 95 -3.73 1.73 3.77
C ALA A 95 -4.59 1.13 2.64
N SER A 96 -4.45 -0.17 2.40
CA SER A 96 -5.24 -0.89 1.39
C SER A 96 -6.70 -1.03 1.81
N ALA A 97 -6.94 -1.30 3.09
CA ALA A 97 -8.26 -1.30 3.68
C ALA A 97 -8.88 0.12 3.59
N GLU A 98 -8.12 1.17 3.90
CA GLU A 98 -8.68 2.53 4.06
C GLU A 98 -9.18 3.08 2.73
N SER A 99 -8.50 2.74 1.63
CA SER A 99 -8.95 3.10 0.27
C SER A 99 -10.36 2.60 -0.10
N HIS A 100 -10.92 1.67 0.67
CA HIS A 100 -12.27 1.15 0.53
C HIS A 100 -13.08 1.30 1.84
N GLN A 101 -12.78 2.34 2.63
CA GLN A 101 -13.49 2.73 3.85
C GLN A 101 -13.41 1.68 4.98
N LEU A 102 -12.27 0.99 5.10
CA LEU A 102 -11.94 0.06 6.18
C LEU A 102 -10.62 0.48 6.85
N GLY A 103 -10.56 0.67 8.18
CA GLY A 103 -9.27 0.92 8.85
C GLY A 103 -8.68 2.33 8.66
N GLY A 104 -7.36 2.41 8.48
CA GLY A 104 -6.57 3.65 8.46
C GLY A 104 -6.01 4.06 9.83
N ASP A 105 -6.46 3.39 10.90
CA ASP A 105 -6.10 3.72 12.28
C ASP A 105 -4.60 3.48 12.54
N PHE A 106 -4.04 2.43 11.94
CA PHE A 106 -2.62 2.11 12.12
C PHE A 106 -1.72 3.16 11.45
N ASN A 107 -2.03 3.57 10.22
CA ASN A 107 -1.26 4.62 9.53
C ASN A 107 -1.47 6.00 10.16
N ARG A 108 -2.63 6.29 10.75
CA ARG A 108 -2.84 7.49 11.56
C ARG A 108 -1.93 7.49 12.79
N ALA A 109 -1.92 6.40 13.54
CA ALA A 109 -1.04 6.23 14.70
C ALA A 109 0.44 6.35 14.33
N LEU A 110 0.85 5.69 13.25
CA LEU A 110 2.24 5.73 12.76
C LEU A 110 2.64 7.13 12.29
N GLY A 111 1.76 7.81 11.56
CA GLY A 111 2.01 9.19 11.09
C GLY A 111 2.11 10.20 12.22
N ALA A 112 1.27 10.06 13.25
CA ALA A 112 1.35 10.90 14.45
C ALA A 112 2.73 10.80 15.11
N ALA A 113 3.28 9.60 15.22
CA ALA A 113 4.61 9.35 15.77
C ALA A 113 5.76 9.88 14.89
N MET A 114 5.50 10.18 13.61
CA MET A 114 6.47 10.72 12.65
C MET A 114 6.37 12.24 12.48
N THR A 115 5.49 12.92 13.21
CA THR A 115 5.27 14.36 13.04
C THR A 115 6.54 15.17 13.35
N GLY A 116 6.90 16.09 12.46
CA GLY A 116 8.01 17.03 12.66
C GLY A 116 9.38 16.54 12.18
N LEU A 117 9.47 15.36 11.55
CA LEU A 117 10.72 14.84 10.97
C LEU A 117 11.18 15.58 9.69
N ALA A 118 10.31 16.39 9.09
CA ALA A 118 10.57 17.18 7.90
C ALA A 118 9.68 18.43 7.86
N GLU A 119 9.84 19.24 6.81
CA GLU A 119 9.17 20.54 6.63
C GLU A 119 7.63 20.46 6.62
N ASN A 120 7.07 19.32 6.21
CA ASN A 120 5.62 19.09 6.23
C ASN A 120 5.28 17.66 6.64
N GLY A 121 4.00 17.43 6.96
CA GLY A 121 3.51 16.15 7.46
C GLY A 121 3.67 14.98 6.47
N ILE A 122 3.51 15.22 5.16
CA ILE A 122 3.68 14.19 4.13
C ILE A 122 5.15 13.78 4.04
N LEU A 123 6.07 14.74 3.93
CA LEU A 123 7.50 14.45 3.90
C LEU A 123 7.98 13.79 5.20
N SER A 124 7.43 14.20 6.34
CA SER A 124 7.77 13.59 7.64
C SER A 124 7.36 12.12 7.68
N ARG A 125 6.15 11.80 7.19
CA ARG A 125 5.66 10.43 7.03
C ARG A 125 6.53 9.62 6.08
N LEU A 126 6.81 10.13 4.88
CA LEU A 126 7.62 9.42 3.88
C LEU A 126 9.03 9.15 4.41
N ARG A 127 9.66 10.13 5.05
CA ARG A 127 10.99 10.01 5.67
C ARG A 127 11.00 8.98 6.80
N GLY A 128 10.08 9.11 7.76
CA GLY A 128 9.98 8.20 8.90
C GLY A 128 9.69 6.77 8.47
N PHE A 129 8.75 6.57 7.55
CA PHE A 129 8.41 5.25 7.03
C PHE A 129 9.59 4.60 6.29
N THR A 130 10.28 5.37 5.44
CA THR A 130 11.46 4.90 4.72
C THR A 130 12.59 4.51 5.68
N ALA A 131 12.75 5.23 6.79
CA ALA A 131 13.73 4.89 7.82
C ALA A 131 13.41 3.55 8.49
N ILE A 132 12.15 3.30 8.88
CA ILE A 132 11.71 2.00 9.41
C ILE A 132 11.91 0.89 8.37
N HIS A 133 11.56 1.15 7.11
CA HIS A 133 11.72 0.16 6.05
C HIS A 133 13.20 -0.20 5.84
N ARG A 134 14.09 0.80 5.76
CA ARG A 134 15.54 0.61 5.68
C ARG A 134 16.08 -0.22 6.84
N TYR A 135 15.67 0.10 8.06
CA TYR A 135 16.05 -0.65 9.24
C TYR A 135 15.62 -2.13 9.14
N SER A 136 14.40 -2.39 8.69
CA SER A 136 13.86 -3.75 8.52
C SER A 136 14.55 -4.60 7.44
N VAL A 137 15.32 -3.99 6.54
CA VAL A 137 16.10 -4.72 5.52
C VAL A 137 17.31 -5.43 6.15
N THR A 138 17.73 -5.04 7.36
CA THR A 138 18.82 -5.73 8.08
C THR A 138 18.40 -7.08 8.67
N LEU A 139 17.10 -7.41 8.64
CA LEU A 139 16.53 -8.62 9.22
C LEU A 139 17.24 -9.91 8.79
N PRO A 140 17.47 -10.19 7.49
CA PRO A 140 18.12 -11.44 7.11
C PRO A 140 19.54 -11.55 7.67
N LEU A 141 20.31 -10.46 7.65
CA LEU A 141 21.66 -10.43 8.23
C LEU A 141 21.64 -10.60 9.74
N SER A 142 20.60 -10.11 10.43
CA SER A 142 20.49 -10.28 11.90
C SER A 142 20.18 -11.72 12.32
N ILE A 143 19.58 -12.53 11.43
CA ILE A 143 19.20 -13.93 11.72
C ILE A 143 20.27 -14.91 11.20
N TRP A 144 20.65 -14.76 9.93
CA TRP A 144 21.56 -15.69 9.25
C TRP A 144 23.01 -15.24 9.29
N GLY A 145 23.29 -13.97 9.58
CA GLY A 145 24.66 -13.46 9.64
C GLY A 145 25.45 -13.77 8.36
N PRO A 146 26.69 -14.27 8.46
CA PRO A 146 27.52 -14.69 7.32
C PRO A 146 26.94 -15.85 6.49
N GLU A 147 25.97 -16.59 7.02
CA GLU A 147 25.37 -17.77 6.38
C GLU A 147 24.22 -17.38 5.42
N TYR A 148 23.88 -16.08 5.35
CA TYR A 148 22.84 -15.62 4.45
C TYR A 148 23.24 -15.87 2.97
N PRO A 149 22.39 -16.57 2.17
CA PRO A 149 22.77 -16.95 0.82
C PRO A 149 23.13 -15.74 -0.06
N GLN A 150 24.31 -15.79 -0.68
CA GLN A 150 24.84 -14.68 -1.49
C GLN A 150 23.94 -14.31 -2.67
N THR A 151 23.27 -15.28 -3.27
CA THR A 151 22.29 -15.02 -4.35
C THR A 151 21.10 -14.21 -3.85
N GLN A 152 20.56 -14.55 -2.67
CA GLN A 152 19.45 -13.80 -2.06
C GLN A 152 19.90 -12.41 -1.61
N PHE A 153 21.12 -12.28 -1.08
CA PHE A 153 21.69 -10.98 -0.73
C PHE A 153 21.80 -10.04 -1.92
N LEU A 154 22.26 -10.54 -3.07
CA LEU A 154 22.31 -9.75 -4.30
C LEU A 154 20.90 -9.37 -4.78
N GLU A 155 19.94 -10.30 -4.76
CA GLU A 155 18.54 -10.02 -5.15
C GLU A 155 17.89 -8.94 -4.27
N ASP A 156 18.13 -8.99 -2.96
CA ASP A 156 17.63 -8.02 -1.98
C ASP A 156 18.26 -6.63 -2.22
N LEU A 157 19.57 -6.58 -2.49
CA LEU A 157 20.26 -5.33 -2.82
C LEU A 157 19.72 -4.69 -4.11
N GLU A 158 19.47 -5.49 -5.14
CA GLU A 158 18.91 -5.01 -6.40
C GLU A 158 17.48 -4.52 -6.26
N SER A 159 16.67 -5.23 -5.49
CA SER A 159 15.24 -4.91 -5.34
C SER A 159 14.96 -3.81 -4.31
N ARG A 160 15.99 -3.35 -3.58
CA ARG A 160 15.84 -2.50 -2.40
C ARG A 160 15.11 -1.19 -2.67
N GLU A 161 15.58 -0.41 -3.63
CA GLU A 161 14.99 0.90 -3.95
C GLU A 161 13.56 0.75 -4.50
N ILE A 162 13.28 -0.35 -5.20
CA ILE A 162 11.94 -0.66 -5.70
C ILE A 162 10.98 -0.85 -4.52
N PHE A 163 11.37 -1.61 -3.49
CA PHE A 163 10.51 -1.78 -2.32
C PHE A 163 10.39 -0.51 -1.47
N TYR A 164 11.39 0.38 -1.46
CA TYR A 164 11.23 1.71 -0.86
C TYR A 164 10.19 2.55 -1.61
N CYS A 165 10.23 2.57 -2.95
CA CYS A 165 9.18 3.17 -3.77
C CYS A 165 7.80 2.58 -3.45
N TYR A 166 7.69 1.26 -3.32
CA TYR A 166 6.45 0.60 -2.91
C TYR A 166 5.96 1.12 -1.55
N GLY A 167 6.87 1.22 -0.58
CA GLY A 167 6.60 1.75 0.76
C GLY A 167 6.01 3.15 0.75
N GLU A 168 6.65 4.03 -0.01
CA GLU A 168 6.20 5.41 -0.18
C GLU A 168 4.84 5.48 -0.91
N CYS A 169 4.60 4.64 -1.91
CA CYS A 169 3.29 4.53 -2.56
C CYS A 169 2.20 4.06 -1.58
N GLY A 170 2.50 3.10 -0.69
CA GLY A 170 1.57 2.67 0.36
C GLY A 170 1.21 3.80 1.34
N GLN A 171 2.18 4.61 1.74
CA GLN A 171 1.93 5.79 2.56
C GLN A 171 1.13 6.87 1.82
N MET A 172 1.38 7.06 0.53
CA MET A 172 0.56 7.98 -0.29
C MET A 172 -0.86 7.45 -0.50
N ARG A 173 -1.06 6.12 -0.57
CA ARG A 173 -2.40 5.52 -0.61
C ARG A 173 -3.20 5.88 0.65
N HIS A 174 -2.58 5.83 1.84
CA HIS A 174 -3.21 6.32 3.08
C HIS A 174 -3.55 7.82 3.01
N VAL A 175 -2.59 8.67 2.61
CA VAL A 175 -2.81 10.12 2.49
C VAL A 175 -3.94 10.45 1.51
N LEU A 176 -4.01 9.73 0.39
CA LEU A 176 -5.07 9.90 -0.61
C LEU A 176 -6.43 9.41 -0.12
N ALA A 177 -6.49 8.38 0.73
CA ALA A 177 -7.73 7.95 1.35
C ALA A 177 -8.33 9.08 2.22
N GLN A 178 -7.48 9.70 3.05
CA GLN A 178 -7.89 10.85 3.86
C GLN A 178 -8.31 12.06 3.00
N LEU A 179 -7.57 12.33 1.92
CA LEU A 179 -7.91 13.38 0.97
C LEU A 179 -9.28 13.12 0.32
N ALA A 180 -9.56 11.88 -0.09
CA ALA A 180 -10.82 11.49 -0.72
C ALA A 180 -12.02 11.73 0.21
N ASP A 181 -11.88 11.35 1.49
CA ASP A 181 -12.92 11.58 2.50
C ASP A 181 -13.20 13.07 2.69
N VAL A 182 -12.17 13.90 2.76
CA VAL A 182 -12.35 15.35 2.89
C VAL A 182 -12.95 15.94 1.62
N TYR A 183 -12.44 15.58 0.43
CA TYR A 183 -12.90 16.15 -0.84
C TYR A 183 -14.33 15.78 -1.21
N GLU A 184 -14.80 14.55 -0.92
CA GLU A 184 -16.19 14.19 -1.20
C GLU A 184 -17.19 14.91 -0.27
N ASN A 185 -16.75 15.31 0.94
CA ASN A 185 -17.60 16.00 1.92
C ASN A 185 -17.49 17.54 1.86
N ASP A 186 -16.28 18.08 1.73
CA ASP A 186 -15.96 19.51 1.62
C ASP A 186 -14.67 19.75 0.80
N PRO A 187 -14.78 19.94 -0.53
CA PRO A 187 -13.63 20.16 -1.42
C PRO A 187 -12.78 21.39 -1.10
N LEU A 188 -13.29 22.35 -0.31
CA LEU A 188 -12.57 23.58 0.03
C LEU A 188 -11.70 23.43 1.29
N GLN A 189 -11.85 22.33 2.03
CA GLN A 189 -11.26 22.15 3.33
C GLN A 189 -9.77 21.76 3.30
N MET A 190 -9.28 21.19 2.19
CA MET A 190 -7.90 20.67 2.10
C MET A 190 -7.21 21.09 0.81
N ASP A 191 -6.03 21.73 0.94
CA ASP A 191 -5.16 22.03 -0.20
C ASP A 191 -4.54 20.73 -0.76
N PRO A 192 -4.73 20.40 -2.04
CA PRO A 192 -4.18 19.17 -2.64
C PRO A 192 -2.71 19.32 -3.05
N VAL A 193 -2.17 20.56 -3.07
CA VAL A 193 -0.82 20.86 -3.56
C VAL A 193 0.29 20.12 -2.78
N PRO A 194 0.24 19.97 -1.45
CA PRO A 194 1.22 19.15 -0.72
C PRO A 194 1.21 17.68 -1.16
N VAL A 195 0.03 17.12 -1.46
CA VAL A 195 -0.10 15.73 -1.95
C VAL A 195 0.49 15.60 -3.34
N ALA A 196 0.20 16.56 -4.23
CA ALA A 196 0.78 16.60 -5.58
C ALA A 196 2.31 16.69 -5.56
N ARG A 197 2.87 17.52 -4.64
CA ARG A 197 4.32 17.63 -4.44
C ARG A 197 4.92 16.32 -3.95
N GLY A 198 4.33 15.66 -2.95
CA GLY A 198 4.80 14.35 -2.48
C GLY A 198 4.84 13.29 -3.59
N LEU A 199 3.80 13.23 -4.43
CA LEU A 199 3.76 12.31 -5.60
C LEU A 199 4.81 12.68 -6.66
N HIS A 200 5.06 13.97 -6.86
CA HIS A 200 6.11 14.45 -7.76
C HIS A 200 7.49 14.07 -7.26
N ASP A 201 7.78 14.24 -5.97
CA ASP A 201 9.06 13.92 -5.35
C ASP A 201 9.38 12.43 -5.43
N ILE A 202 8.38 11.56 -5.20
CA ILE A 202 8.50 10.11 -5.43
C ILE A 202 8.84 9.83 -6.90
N GLY A 203 8.11 10.47 -7.82
CA GLY A 203 8.33 10.32 -9.26
C GLY A 203 9.72 10.73 -9.73
N GLN A 204 10.27 11.80 -9.16
CA GLN A 204 11.64 12.25 -9.44
C GLN A 204 12.67 11.26 -8.87
N ARG A 205 12.52 10.87 -7.60
CA ARG A 205 13.45 9.99 -6.90
C ARG A 205 13.59 8.63 -7.55
N TYR A 206 12.48 8.07 -8.06
CA TYR A 206 12.46 6.74 -8.66
C TYR A 206 12.33 6.77 -10.20
N SER A 207 12.60 7.92 -10.82
CA SER A 207 12.38 8.16 -12.26
C SER A 207 13.04 7.12 -13.18
N GLU A 208 14.25 6.67 -12.85
CA GLU A 208 14.97 5.65 -13.62
C GLU A 208 14.26 4.29 -13.59
N ILE A 209 13.84 3.84 -12.41
CA ILE A 209 13.12 2.58 -12.22
C ILE A 209 11.76 2.64 -12.93
N LEU A 210 11.03 3.75 -12.75
CA LEU A 210 9.74 3.98 -13.40
C LEU A 210 9.89 3.98 -14.93
N GLY A 211 10.92 4.64 -15.47
CA GLY A 211 11.18 4.70 -16.91
C GLY A 211 11.70 3.40 -17.52
N ALA A 212 12.34 2.54 -16.72
CA ALA A 212 12.87 1.26 -17.17
C ALA A 212 11.78 0.17 -17.24
N ALA A 213 10.73 0.25 -16.43
CA ALA A 213 9.79 -0.85 -16.18
C ALA A 213 9.22 -1.50 -17.45
N ARG A 214 8.67 -0.69 -18.37
CA ARG A 214 8.10 -1.20 -19.63
C ARG A 214 9.11 -1.74 -20.63
N ARG A 215 10.41 -1.43 -20.45
CA ARG A 215 11.49 -1.83 -21.36
C ARG A 215 12.10 -3.17 -20.98
N LEU A 216 11.87 -3.64 -19.75
CA LEU A 216 12.41 -4.89 -19.27
C LEU A 216 11.59 -6.07 -19.81
N ASP A 217 12.30 -7.03 -20.40
CA ASP A 217 11.70 -8.26 -20.90
C ASP A 217 12.17 -9.47 -20.09
N LEU A 218 11.21 -10.24 -19.56
CA LEU A 218 11.49 -11.37 -18.68
C LEU A 218 12.17 -12.51 -19.43
N ALA A 219 11.91 -12.64 -20.74
CA ALA A 219 12.48 -13.69 -21.57
C ALA A 219 14.02 -13.63 -21.66
N VAL A 220 14.58 -12.41 -21.63
CA VAL A 220 16.03 -12.16 -21.75
C VAL A 220 16.70 -11.82 -20.41
N ALA A 221 15.95 -11.86 -19.30
CA ALA A 221 16.44 -11.43 -17.99
C ALA A 221 17.46 -12.40 -17.34
N GLY A 222 17.59 -13.63 -17.84
CA GLY A 222 18.51 -14.62 -17.28
C GLY A 222 18.24 -14.86 -15.79
N ASP A 223 19.28 -14.69 -14.96
CA ASP A 223 19.20 -14.83 -13.50
C ASP A 223 18.50 -13.65 -12.81
N ARG A 224 18.23 -12.54 -13.53
CA ARG A 224 17.58 -11.33 -13.00
C ARG A 224 16.06 -11.35 -13.13
N LYS A 225 15.44 -12.50 -13.39
CA LYS A 225 13.98 -12.62 -13.55
C LYS A 225 13.21 -12.05 -12.35
N ARG A 226 13.67 -12.34 -11.12
CA ARG A 226 13.05 -11.86 -9.88
C ARG A 226 12.97 -10.33 -9.83
N PHE A 227 14.05 -9.65 -10.24
CA PHE A 227 14.11 -8.19 -10.30
C PHE A 227 13.09 -7.62 -11.29
N VAL A 228 12.97 -8.20 -12.49
CA VAL A 228 11.96 -7.79 -13.48
C VAL A 228 10.54 -7.99 -12.95
N ILE A 229 10.28 -9.13 -12.29
CA ILE A 229 9.00 -9.45 -11.65
C ILE A 229 8.66 -8.43 -10.54
N ASN A 230 9.64 -8.02 -9.74
CA ASN A 230 9.47 -7.03 -8.66
C ASN A 230 9.19 -5.63 -9.21
N ILE A 231 9.88 -5.21 -10.28
CA ILE A 231 9.60 -3.94 -10.96
C ILE A 231 8.17 -3.91 -11.49
N ARG A 232 7.75 -4.97 -12.18
CA ARG A 232 6.39 -5.06 -12.74
C ARG A 232 5.31 -5.17 -11.67
N PHE A 233 5.64 -5.64 -10.47
CA PHE A 233 4.76 -5.59 -9.32
C PHE A 233 4.60 -4.17 -8.78
N VAL A 234 5.72 -3.48 -8.54
CA VAL A 234 5.69 -2.22 -7.77
C VAL A 234 5.35 -1.00 -8.61
N VAL A 235 5.91 -0.88 -9.83
CA VAL A 235 5.73 0.33 -10.64
C VAL A 235 4.26 0.68 -10.92
N PRO A 236 3.36 -0.29 -11.17
CA PRO A 236 1.93 0.00 -11.28
C PRO A 236 1.32 0.69 -10.06
N PHE A 237 1.83 0.48 -8.85
CA PHE A 237 1.32 1.17 -7.65
C PHE A 237 1.60 2.67 -7.66
N TYR A 238 2.76 3.09 -8.18
CA TYR A 238 3.06 4.52 -8.33
C TYR A 238 2.06 5.18 -9.29
N HIS A 239 1.82 4.55 -10.43
CA HIS A 239 0.84 5.06 -11.39
C HIS A 239 -0.59 5.02 -10.83
N ALA A 240 -0.94 4.01 -10.04
CA ALA A 240 -2.25 3.92 -9.42
C ALA A 240 -2.51 5.03 -8.38
N VAL A 241 -1.52 5.40 -7.54
CA VAL A 241 -1.68 6.55 -6.63
C VAL A 241 -1.78 7.87 -7.39
N LEU A 242 -1.09 8.03 -8.52
CA LEU A 242 -1.27 9.20 -9.41
C LEU A 242 -2.69 9.26 -9.99
N LEU A 243 -3.20 8.13 -10.50
CA LEU A 243 -4.57 8.05 -11.03
C LEU A 243 -5.60 8.38 -9.95
N TRP A 244 -5.40 7.89 -8.73
CA TRP A 244 -6.31 8.18 -7.63
C TRP A 244 -6.29 9.65 -7.22
N TYR A 245 -5.11 10.29 -7.18
CA TYR A 245 -4.99 11.73 -6.97
C TYR A 245 -5.82 12.53 -7.99
N PHE A 246 -5.70 12.22 -9.29
CA PHE A 246 -6.49 12.89 -10.32
C PHE A 246 -7.98 12.57 -10.21
N ARG A 247 -8.34 11.35 -9.83
CA ARG A 247 -9.74 10.98 -9.56
C ARG A 247 -10.36 11.88 -8.49
N ILE A 248 -9.63 12.16 -7.41
CA ILE A 248 -10.10 12.97 -6.28
C ILE A 248 -10.14 14.46 -6.64
N THR A 249 -9.08 14.97 -7.27
CA THR A 249 -8.90 16.42 -7.48
C THR A 249 -9.51 16.95 -8.78
N ALA A 250 -9.83 16.06 -9.72
CA ALA A 250 -10.34 16.41 -11.05
C ALA A 250 -11.67 15.69 -11.37
N VAL A 251 -12.54 15.52 -10.37
CA VAL A 251 -13.84 14.81 -10.50
C VAL A 251 -14.67 15.33 -11.69
N ALA A 252 -14.74 16.64 -11.86
CA ALA A 252 -15.53 17.29 -12.91
C ALA A 252 -14.82 17.36 -14.28
N LYS A 253 -13.57 16.92 -14.38
CA LYS A 253 -12.82 16.88 -15.65
C LYS A 253 -13.07 15.56 -16.36
N PRO A 254 -12.92 15.50 -17.70
CA PRO A 254 -12.96 14.25 -18.44
C PRO A 254 -11.96 13.20 -17.92
N PHE A 255 -12.13 11.95 -18.34
CA PHE A 255 -11.06 10.96 -18.25
C PHE A 255 -9.87 11.44 -19.10
N ARG A 256 -8.64 11.10 -18.69
CA ARG A 256 -7.42 11.41 -19.45
C ARG A 256 -7.23 12.90 -19.74
N PHE A 257 -7.61 13.77 -18.79
CA PHE A 257 -7.55 15.23 -19.01
C PHE A 257 -6.13 15.81 -18.95
N GLU A 258 -5.18 15.08 -18.36
CA GLU A 258 -3.77 15.47 -18.21
C GLU A 258 -2.85 14.41 -18.80
N ASP A 259 -1.74 14.84 -19.41
CA ASP A 259 -0.71 13.94 -19.96
C ASP A 259 -0.17 12.96 -18.92
N LYS A 260 -0.06 13.40 -17.65
CA LYS A 260 0.37 12.53 -16.54
C LYS A 260 -0.63 11.42 -16.28
N GLN A 261 -1.93 11.69 -16.41
CA GLN A 261 -2.97 10.68 -16.23
C GLN A 261 -2.95 9.67 -17.39
N CYS A 262 -2.81 10.15 -18.64
CA CYS A 262 -2.66 9.29 -19.82
C CYS A 262 -1.46 8.35 -19.68
N ARG A 263 -0.28 8.91 -19.38
CA ARG A 263 0.93 8.11 -19.17
C ARG A 263 0.78 7.09 -18.05
N ALA A 264 0.12 7.45 -16.94
CA ALA A 264 -0.10 6.50 -15.84
C ALA A 264 -1.00 5.32 -16.25
N LEU A 265 -2.05 5.54 -17.05
CA LEU A 265 -2.86 4.46 -17.61
C LEU A 265 -2.04 3.58 -18.55
N ASP A 266 -1.29 4.19 -19.47
CA ASP A 266 -0.48 3.47 -20.46
C ASP A 266 0.57 2.59 -19.80
N GLU A 267 1.25 3.08 -18.76
CA GLU A 267 2.25 2.32 -18.02
C GLU A 267 1.61 1.16 -17.24
N ILE A 268 0.46 1.36 -16.56
CA ILE A 268 -0.24 0.25 -15.87
C ILE A 268 -0.66 -0.83 -16.86
N PHE A 269 -1.33 -0.47 -17.96
CA PHE A 269 -1.78 -1.46 -18.93
C PHE A 269 -0.61 -2.18 -19.60
N THR A 270 0.43 -1.44 -20.04
CA THR A 270 1.62 -2.04 -20.66
C THR A 270 2.29 -3.05 -19.74
N ILE A 271 2.54 -2.66 -18.49
CA ILE A 271 3.17 -3.54 -17.49
C ILE A 271 2.26 -4.73 -17.17
N ALA A 272 0.95 -4.51 -17.04
CA ALA A 272 0.00 -5.58 -16.77
C ALA A 272 -0.05 -6.61 -17.90
N TYR A 273 -0.07 -6.18 -19.17
CA TYR A 273 -0.02 -7.10 -20.30
C TYR A 273 1.28 -7.90 -20.33
N GLN A 274 2.43 -7.25 -20.07
CA GLN A 274 3.72 -7.94 -19.99
C GLN A 274 3.76 -8.95 -18.85
N ALA A 275 3.28 -8.58 -17.66
CA ALA A 275 3.24 -9.47 -16.51
C ALA A 275 2.26 -10.64 -16.72
N TYR A 276 1.11 -10.39 -17.35
CA TYR A 276 0.15 -11.42 -17.71
C TYR A 276 0.71 -12.40 -18.75
N ARG A 277 1.37 -11.88 -19.79
CA ARG A 277 2.02 -12.71 -20.83
C ARG A 277 3.04 -13.67 -20.22
N ASP A 278 3.80 -13.20 -19.23
CA ASP A 278 4.94 -13.94 -18.70
C ASP A 278 4.59 -14.82 -17.48
N GLU A 279 3.60 -14.44 -16.66
CA GLU A 279 3.26 -15.11 -15.39
C GLU A 279 1.75 -15.41 -15.23
N GLY A 280 0.92 -15.05 -16.20
CA GLY A 280 -0.52 -15.31 -16.19
C GLY A 280 -1.29 -14.60 -15.07
N GLU A 281 -2.30 -15.29 -14.56
CA GLU A 281 -3.22 -14.76 -13.53
C GLU A 281 -2.54 -14.46 -12.19
N THR A 282 -1.43 -15.15 -11.88
CA THR A 282 -0.68 -14.94 -10.65
C THR A 282 -0.08 -13.53 -10.59
N ALA A 283 0.33 -12.96 -11.72
CA ALA A 283 0.75 -11.56 -11.77
C ALA A 283 -0.42 -10.61 -11.49
N MET A 284 -1.62 -10.91 -11.99
CA MET A 284 -2.78 -10.02 -11.85
C MET A 284 -3.20 -9.85 -10.39
N ALA A 285 -3.05 -10.90 -9.57
CA ALA A 285 -3.29 -10.80 -8.12
C ALA A 285 -2.35 -9.79 -7.44
N ARG A 286 -1.08 -9.73 -7.87
CA ARG A 286 -0.08 -8.79 -7.29
C ARG A 286 -0.37 -7.33 -7.64
N ILE A 287 -0.97 -7.08 -8.80
CA ILE A 287 -1.29 -5.73 -9.29
C ILE A 287 -2.81 -5.47 -9.35
N ALA A 288 -3.60 -6.19 -8.55
CA ALA A 288 -5.06 -6.10 -8.60
C ALA A 288 -5.57 -4.69 -8.32
N TRP A 289 -5.04 -4.01 -7.29
CA TRP A 289 -5.44 -2.63 -7.00
C TRP A 289 -5.04 -1.65 -8.11
N PRO A 290 -3.80 -1.66 -8.66
CA PRO A 290 -3.47 -0.87 -9.85
C PRO A 290 -4.40 -1.13 -11.04
N LEU A 291 -4.75 -2.39 -11.32
CA LEU A 291 -5.70 -2.74 -12.37
C LEU A 291 -7.10 -2.20 -12.12
N PHE A 292 -7.59 -2.30 -10.88
CA PHE A 292 -8.87 -1.72 -10.47
C PHE A 292 -8.90 -0.21 -10.75
N MET A 293 -7.86 0.51 -10.31
CA MET A 293 -7.75 1.95 -10.52
C MET A 293 -7.69 2.33 -12.00
N ALA A 294 -6.91 1.60 -12.81
CA ALA A 294 -6.82 1.86 -14.24
C ALA A 294 -8.16 1.61 -14.96
N ALA A 295 -8.89 0.56 -14.58
CA ALA A 295 -10.17 0.22 -15.20
C ALA A 295 -11.27 1.25 -14.90
N ILE A 296 -11.28 1.86 -13.71
CA ILE A 296 -12.26 2.91 -13.38
C ILE A 296 -11.84 4.31 -13.88
N GLU A 297 -10.59 4.49 -14.30
CA GLU A 297 -10.06 5.76 -14.84
C GLU A 297 -9.86 5.77 -16.36
N THR A 298 -10.16 4.66 -17.03
CA THR A 298 -10.19 4.58 -18.50
C THR A 298 -11.62 4.61 -19.02
N ASP A 299 -11.82 5.23 -20.18
CA ASP A 299 -13.06 5.20 -20.98
C ASP A 299 -13.01 4.16 -22.11
N ASP A 300 -11.84 3.56 -22.35
CA ASP A 300 -11.65 2.47 -23.30
C ASP A 300 -12.36 1.18 -22.84
N LEU A 301 -13.39 0.78 -23.59
CA LEU A 301 -14.21 -0.40 -23.31
C LEU A 301 -13.43 -1.71 -23.42
N ALA A 302 -12.43 -1.81 -24.30
CA ALA A 302 -11.62 -3.01 -24.45
C ALA A 302 -10.73 -3.22 -23.22
N HIS A 303 -10.16 -2.14 -22.69
CA HIS A 303 -9.41 -2.19 -21.44
C HIS A 303 -10.30 -2.54 -20.24
N GLN A 304 -11.49 -1.93 -20.14
CA GLN A 304 -12.46 -2.24 -19.08
C GLN A 304 -12.89 -3.71 -19.09
N ASP A 305 -13.20 -4.24 -20.26
CA ASP A 305 -13.58 -5.65 -20.47
C ASP A 305 -12.41 -6.59 -20.15
N TRP A 306 -11.19 -6.27 -20.59
CA TRP A 306 -10.00 -7.06 -20.28
C TRP A 306 -9.75 -7.16 -18.76
N VAL A 307 -9.81 -6.04 -18.03
CA VAL A 307 -9.64 -6.05 -16.56
C VAL A 307 -10.79 -6.78 -15.87
N SER A 308 -12.02 -6.59 -16.33
CA SER A 308 -13.20 -7.26 -15.76
C SER A 308 -13.10 -8.77 -15.86
N ARG A 309 -12.57 -9.32 -16.97
CA ARG A 309 -12.26 -10.76 -17.08
C ARG A 309 -11.20 -11.22 -16.08
N ARG A 310 -10.18 -10.39 -15.80
CA ARG A 310 -9.17 -10.68 -14.77
C ARG A 310 -9.77 -10.73 -13.37
N PHE A 311 -10.62 -9.78 -13.01
CA PHE A 311 -11.33 -9.80 -11.73
C PHE A 311 -12.29 -11.00 -11.61
N SER A 312 -12.88 -11.43 -12.73
CA SER A 312 -13.69 -12.66 -12.77
C SER A 312 -12.89 -13.93 -12.51
N HIS A 313 -11.60 -13.95 -12.82
CA HIS A 313 -10.72 -15.03 -12.38
C HIS A 313 -10.31 -14.86 -10.90
N LEU A 314 -9.91 -13.64 -10.50
CA LEU A 314 -9.43 -13.35 -9.14
C LEU A 314 -10.48 -13.59 -8.06
N ARG A 315 -11.78 -13.46 -8.36
CA ARG A 315 -12.87 -13.74 -7.40
C ARG A 315 -12.75 -15.10 -6.72
N HIS A 316 -12.12 -16.08 -7.36
CA HIS A 316 -11.94 -17.43 -6.83
C HIS A 316 -10.83 -17.53 -5.79
N GLN A 317 -10.00 -16.49 -5.66
CA GLN A 317 -8.89 -16.45 -4.70
C GLN A 317 -9.29 -15.95 -3.31
N GLY A 318 -10.47 -15.33 -3.18
CA GLY A 318 -10.99 -14.88 -1.90
C GLY A 318 -12.15 -13.91 -2.02
N GLU A 319 -12.84 -13.74 -0.91
CA GLU A 319 -14.06 -12.93 -0.82
C GLU A 319 -13.81 -11.44 -1.12
N ASN A 320 -12.63 -10.92 -0.76
CA ASN A 320 -12.26 -9.55 -1.09
C ASN A 320 -12.15 -9.31 -2.61
N TYR A 321 -11.62 -10.27 -3.37
CA TYR A 321 -11.60 -10.16 -4.84
C TYR A 321 -13.00 -10.26 -5.45
N ARG A 322 -13.89 -11.10 -4.88
CA ARG A 322 -15.29 -11.17 -5.30
C ARG A 322 -16.02 -9.83 -5.09
N ARG A 323 -15.78 -9.15 -3.97
CA ARG A 323 -16.35 -7.83 -3.70
C ARG A 323 -15.74 -6.75 -4.60
N ALA A 324 -14.43 -6.81 -4.83
CA ALA A 324 -13.76 -5.92 -5.77
C ALA A 324 -14.29 -6.07 -7.21
N GLU A 325 -14.52 -7.30 -7.70
CA GLU A 325 -15.16 -7.54 -9.01
C GLU A 325 -16.54 -6.87 -9.08
N LYS A 326 -17.40 -7.10 -8.08
CA LYS A 326 -18.73 -6.47 -8.03
C LYS A 326 -18.65 -4.94 -8.03
N ALA A 327 -17.75 -4.38 -7.22
CA ALA A 327 -17.57 -2.94 -7.15
C ALA A 327 -17.06 -2.37 -8.47
N LEU A 328 -16.10 -3.04 -9.10
CA LEU A 328 -15.56 -2.64 -10.40
C LEU A 328 -16.67 -2.55 -11.47
N LEU A 329 -17.46 -3.62 -11.60
CA LEU A 329 -18.57 -3.68 -12.55
C LEU A 329 -19.64 -2.61 -12.27
N PHE A 330 -19.96 -2.39 -10.99
CA PHE A 330 -20.90 -1.34 -10.57
C PHE A 330 -20.38 0.04 -10.95
N ILE A 331 -19.12 0.35 -10.65
CA ILE A 331 -18.51 1.66 -10.92
C ILE A 331 -18.46 1.91 -12.43
N ILE A 332 -17.95 0.95 -13.21
CA ILE A 332 -17.85 1.10 -14.68
C ILE A 332 -19.23 1.38 -15.28
N SER A 333 -20.24 0.57 -14.93
CA SER A 333 -21.61 0.73 -15.43
C SER A 333 -22.19 2.11 -15.07
N ASN A 334 -22.06 2.53 -13.80
CA ASN A 334 -22.56 3.83 -13.36
C ASN A 334 -21.81 5.00 -14.02
N GLN A 335 -20.49 4.89 -14.21
CA GLN A 335 -19.71 5.94 -14.88
C GLN A 335 -20.10 6.07 -16.36
N GLN A 336 -20.40 4.97 -17.04
CA GLN A 336 -20.88 4.99 -18.43
C GLN A 336 -22.26 5.65 -18.53
N ILE A 337 -23.19 5.32 -17.62
CA ILE A 337 -24.53 5.92 -17.56
C ILE A 337 -24.44 7.42 -17.28
N ARG A 338 -23.64 7.82 -16.28
CA ARG A 338 -23.50 9.22 -15.84
C ARG A 338 -22.58 10.06 -16.74
N LYS A 339 -21.75 9.42 -17.57
CA LYS A 339 -20.63 10.04 -18.31
C LYS A 339 -19.70 10.88 -17.42
N ALA A 340 -19.55 10.45 -16.18
CA ALA A 340 -18.78 11.15 -15.15
C ALA A 340 -18.24 10.14 -14.13
N ARG A 341 -17.22 10.54 -13.36
CA ARG A 341 -16.69 9.74 -12.26
C ARG A 341 -17.74 9.56 -11.17
N VAL A 342 -17.75 8.37 -10.57
CA VAL A 342 -18.56 8.04 -9.40
C VAL A 342 -17.73 8.30 -8.14
N GLY A 343 -18.30 9.03 -7.16
CA GLY A 343 -17.68 9.20 -5.84
C GLY A 343 -17.56 7.85 -5.15
N LEU A 344 -16.36 7.46 -4.72
CA LEU A 344 -16.14 6.13 -4.17
C LEU A 344 -16.53 6.10 -2.68
N VAL A 345 -16.14 7.14 -1.93
CA VAL A 345 -16.41 7.25 -0.49
C VAL A 345 -17.91 7.20 -0.24
N SER A 346 -18.67 8.04 -0.95
CA SER A 346 -20.12 8.12 -0.85
C SER A 346 -20.84 6.80 -1.17
N GLU A 347 -20.43 6.05 -2.20
CA GLU A 347 -21.08 4.78 -2.56
C GLU A 347 -20.74 3.63 -1.58
N PHE A 348 -19.55 3.66 -0.94
CA PHE A 348 -19.22 2.75 0.18
C PHE A 348 -19.98 3.10 1.46
N GLN A 349 -20.10 4.40 1.79
CA GLN A 349 -20.81 4.86 2.97
C GLN A 349 -22.33 4.63 2.88
N SER A 350 -22.90 4.77 1.68
CA SER A 350 -24.32 4.45 1.44
C SER A 350 -24.63 2.96 1.44
N GLY A 351 -23.61 2.09 1.56
CA GLY A 351 -23.76 0.63 1.56
C GLY A 351 -24.09 0.02 0.19
N LYS A 352 -23.97 0.78 -0.91
CA LYS A 352 -24.18 0.25 -2.26
C LYS A 352 -22.99 -0.58 -2.73
N LEU A 353 -21.79 -0.21 -2.29
CA LEU A 353 -20.58 -0.99 -2.46
C LEU A 353 -20.24 -1.74 -1.18
N GLU A 354 -20.10 -3.05 -1.27
CA GLU A 354 -19.49 -3.87 -0.21
C GLU A 354 -18.03 -3.43 -0.06
N ARG A 355 -17.54 -3.28 1.18
CA ARG A 355 -16.15 -2.88 1.44
C ARG A 355 -15.18 -4.06 1.28
N PHE A 356 -13.95 -3.81 0.84
CA PHE A 356 -12.95 -4.85 0.57
C PHE A 356 -11.49 -4.36 0.73
N MET A 357 -10.52 -5.28 0.68
CA MET A 357 -9.09 -4.99 0.73
C MET A 357 -8.32 -5.79 -0.33
N ILE A 358 -7.80 -5.09 -1.35
CA ILE A 358 -6.96 -5.62 -2.44
C ILE A 358 -5.76 -4.72 -2.72
#